data_AF-A0A529QBP2-F1
#
_entry.id   AF-A0A529QBP2-F1
#
_cell.length_a   1.000
_cell.length_b   1.000
_cell.length_c   1.000
_cell.angle_alpha   90.00
_cell.angle_beta   90.00
_cell.angle_gamma   90.00
#
_symmetry.space_group_name_H-M   'P 1'
#
loop_
_entity.id
_entity.type
_entity.pdbx_description
1 polymer ?
#
loop_
_entity_poly.entity_id
_entity_poly.type
_entity_poly.pdbx_seq_one_letter_code
_entity_poly.pdbx_strand_id
1 'polypeptide(L)' 'SSMLRARTKSGFVSGAGEKVYVRIDPSQTHFFDAASGKALGVRL' A
#
# COMPACT_ATOMS: atom_id res chain seq x y z
N SER A 1 1.02 -14.45 -5.80
CA SER A 1 0.19 -13.29 -5.41
C SER A 1 1.07 -12.25 -4.73
N SER A 2 0.79 -10.96 -4.90
CA SER A 2 1.39 -9.93 -4.04
C SER A 2 0.44 -9.67 -2.87
N MET A 3 0.97 -9.70 -1.66
CA MET A 3 0.19 -9.40 -0.45
C MET A 3 0.44 -7.94 -0.07
N LEU A 4 -0.63 -7.16 0.12
CA LEU A 4 -0.52 -5.81 0.67
C LEU A 4 -0.43 -5.90 2.19
N ARG A 5 0.52 -5.15 2.77
CA ARG A 5 0.66 -4.99 4.21
C ARG A 5 0.41 -3.53 4.57
N ALA A 6 -0.40 -3.30 5.59
CA ALA A 6 -0.69 -1.97 6.12
C ALA A 6 -0.59 -2.00 7.65
N ARG A 7 -0.15 -0.90 8.24
CA ARG A 7 -0.11 -0.73 9.70
C ARG A 7 -1.34 0.04 10.15
N THR A 8 -1.97 -0.44 11.22
CA THR A 8 -3.11 0.21 11.86
C THR A 8 -2.74 0.63 13.28
N LYS A 9 -3.59 1.46 13.90
CA LYS A 9 -3.51 1.68 15.34
C LYS A 9 -3.87 0.39 16.07
N SER A 10 -3.34 0.21 17.28
CA SER A 10 -3.69 -0.95 18.12
C SER A 10 -5.21 -1.03 18.31
N GLY A 11 -5.77 -2.23 18.20
CA GLY A 11 -7.21 -2.49 18.34
C GLY A 11 -8.09 -2.10 17.14
N PHE A 12 -7.51 -1.60 16.04
CA PHE A 12 -8.30 -1.21 14.86
C PHE A 12 -8.91 -2.40 14.11
N VAL A 13 -8.22 -3.55 14.10
CA VAL A 13 -8.73 -4.79 13.49
C VAL A 13 -9.20 -5.69 14.62
N SER A 14 -10.46 -6.11 14.57
CA SER A 14 -11.14 -6.97 15.54
C SER A 14 -10.68 -8.42 15.47
N GLY A 15 -10.22 -8.89 14.30
CA GLY A 15 -9.71 -10.26 14.16
C GLY A 15 -9.28 -10.64 12.74
N ALA A 16 -8.72 -11.84 12.62
CA ALA A 16 -8.37 -12.42 11.33
C ALA A 16 -9.63 -12.65 10.48
N GLY A 17 -9.54 -12.37 9.17
CA GLY A 17 -10.67 -12.50 8.25
C GLY A 17 -11.62 -11.30 8.21
N GLU A 18 -11.45 -10.31 9.08
CA GLU A 18 -12.20 -9.07 8.99
C GLU A 18 -11.90 -8.33 7.68
N LYS A 19 -12.95 -7.90 6.99
CA LYS A 19 -12.82 -7.06 5.80
C LYS A 19 -12.49 -5.64 6.23
N VAL A 20 -11.34 -5.16 5.79
CA VAL A 20 -10.90 -3.78 6.01
C VAL A 20 -10.68 -3.07 4.68
N TYR A 21 -10.85 -1.75 4.70
CA TYR A 21 -10.55 -0.89 3.55
C TYR A 21 -9.28 -0.11 3.84
N VAL A 22 -8.42 0.01 2.84
CA VAL A 22 -7.16 0.77 2.92
C VAL A 22 -7.17 1.89 1.90
N ARG A 23 -6.55 3.01 2.28
CA ARG A 23 -6.27 4.13 1.37
C ARG A 23 -4.77 4.16 1.09
N ILE A 24 -4.40 4.22 -0.18
CA ILE A 24 -3.03 4.54 -0.59
C ILE A 24 -2.91 6.06 -0.61
N ASP A 25 -1.88 6.59 0.06
CA ASP A 25 -1.62 8.02 0.06
C ASP A 25 -0.90 8.45 -1.23
N PRO A 26 -1.53 9.21 -2.14
CA PRO A 26 -0.90 9.61 -3.40
C PRO A 26 0.39 10.39 -3.17
N SER A 27 0.47 11.18 -2.09
CA SER A 27 1.65 11.96 -1.75
C SER A 27 2.88 11.13 -1.34
N GLN A 28 2.66 9.86 -0.98
CA GLN A 28 3.68 8.89 -0.60
C GLN A 28 3.81 7.74 -1.62
N THR A 29 3.08 7.82 -2.74
CA THR A 29 3.06 6.77 -3.76
C THR A 29 4.27 6.91 -4.68
N HIS A 30 4.90 5.78 -4.98
CA HIS A 30 6.03 5.70 -5.89
C HIS A 30 5.73 4.67 -6.98
N PHE A 31 5.97 5.05 -8.23
CA PHE A 31 5.83 4.16 -9.39
C PHE A 31 7.20 3.73 -9.90
N PHE A 32 7.28 2.49 -10.38
CA PHE A 32 8.51 1.88 -10.89
C PHE A 32 8.26 1.26 -12.28
N ASP A 33 9.27 1.32 -13.13
CA ASP A 33 9.28 0.57 -14.39
C ASP A 33 9.35 -0.94 -14.12
N ALA A 34 8.49 -1.72 -14.78
CA ALA A 34 8.36 -3.14 -14.50
C ALA A 34 9.56 -3.97 -14.99
N ALA A 35 10.27 -3.51 -16.02
CA ALA A 35 11.41 -4.24 -16.60
C ALA A 35 12.72 -3.93 -15.86
N SER A 36 12.97 -2.65 -15.58
CA SER A 36 14.24 -2.17 -15.00
C SER A 36 14.19 -1.92 -13.50
N GLY A 37 13.00 -1.84 -12.90
CA GLY A 37 12.82 -1.50 -11.49
C GLY A 37 13.17 -0.05 -11.13
N LYS A 38 13.41 0.81 -12.12
CA LYS A 38 13.74 2.23 -11.88
C LYS A 38 12.50 3.02 -11.47
N ALA A 39 12.69 3.95 -10.53
CA ALA A 39 11.63 4.87 -10.13
C ALA A 39 11.26 5.80 -11.30
N LEU A 40 9.97 6.05 -11.50
CA LEU A 40 9.46 6.91 -12.57
C LEU A 40 9.42 8.40 -12.20
N GLY A 41 9.55 8.75 -10.91
CA GLY A 41 9.59 10.15 -10.45
C GLY A 41 8.28 10.95 -10.60
N VAL A 42 7.15 10.28 -10.87
CA VAL A 42 5.83 10.91 -11.03
C VAL A 42 5.21 11.26 -9.67
N ARG A 43 4.53 12.41 -9.57
CA ARG A 43 3.75 12.85 -8.40
C ARG A 43 2.29 13.08 -8.79
N LEU A 44 1.37 12.68 -7.92
CA LEU A 44 -0.08 12.77 -8.09
C LEU A 44 -0.69 13.93 -7.29
#